data_AF-A0A1S9AZ24-F1
#
_entry.id   AF-A0A1S9AZ24-F1
#
_cell.length_a   1.000
_cell.length_b   1.000
_cell.length_c   1.000
_cell.angle_alpha   90.00
_cell.angle_beta   90.00
_cell.angle_gamma   90.00
#
_symmetry.space_group_name_H-M   'P 1'
#
loop_
_entity.id
_entity.type
_entity.pdbx_description
1 polymer ?
#
loop_
_entity_poly.entity_id
_entity_poly.type
_entity_poly.pdbx_seq_one_letter_code
_entity_poly.pdbx_strand_id
1 'polypeptide(L)'
;MTPQPLPTARTAKLHSPPQLVQEVKDEFGRLIAELSFFPVERVLYVRWHGHLTAEEVIQVAKATLPWHEQLRPVGLLNDKRGTSGDWGEAMAWVEYEWIPWAKAHGLRAFAYVMNEDMMVSFENAALIHRIQENIPLRTYYGVGSAWKWLRQVGGRLPKVA
;
A
#
# COMPACT_ATOMS: atom_id res chain seq x y z
N MET A 1 -5.07 -13.89 50.48
CA MET A 1 -4.29 -13.40 49.32
C MET A 1 -5.24 -13.29 48.15
N THR A 2 -5.70 -12.08 47.85
CA THR A 2 -6.49 -11.80 46.64
C THR A 2 -5.54 -11.82 45.43
N PRO A 3 -5.85 -12.52 44.33
CA PRO A 3 -4.99 -12.51 43.16
C PRO A 3 -5.02 -11.10 42.55
N GLN A 4 -3.83 -10.52 42.40
CA GLN A 4 -3.63 -9.26 41.69
C GLN A 4 -4.00 -9.48 40.22
N PRO A 5 -4.83 -8.63 39.58
CA PRO A 5 -5.09 -8.77 38.17
C PRO A 5 -3.78 -8.57 37.40
N LEU A 6 -3.45 -9.53 36.55
CA LEU A 6 -2.32 -9.45 35.63
C LEU A 6 -2.45 -8.15 34.82
N PRO A 7 -1.36 -7.39 34.61
CA PRO A 7 -1.41 -6.23 33.72
C PRO A 7 -1.81 -6.72 32.33
N THR A 8 -3.02 -6.39 31.90
CA THR A 8 -3.44 -6.54 30.51
C THR A 8 -2.41 -5.83 29.67
N ALA A 9 -1.64 -6.60 28.91
CA ALA A 9 -0.74 -6.08 27.91
C ALA A 9 -1.54 -5.07 27.08
N ARG A 10 -1.22 -3.79 27.23
CA ARG A 10 -1.76 -2.73 26.40
C ARG A 10 -1.17 -2.97 25.02
N THR A 11 -1.80 -3.86 24.25
CA THR A 11 -1.48 -4.06 22.84
C THR A 11 -1.89 -2.76 22.17
N ALA A 12 -0.95 -1.82 22.13
CA ALA A 12 -1.09 -0.63 21.32
C ALA A 12 -1.36 -1.14 19.90
N LYS A 13 -2.58 -0.91 19.40
CA LYS A 13 -2.90 -1.19 18.00
C LYS A 13 -1.81 -0.54 17.15
N LEU A 14 -1.26 -1.30 16.21
CA LEU A 14 -0.07 -0.90 15.45
C LEU A 14 -0.30 0.38 14.62
N HIS A 15 -1.57 0.66 14.32
CA HIS A 15 -2.10 1.79 13.57
C HIS A 15 -3.53 2.13 14.04
N SER A 16 -4.01 3.32 13.67
CA SER A 16 -5.39 3.76 13.86
C SER A 16 -6.42 2.85 13.16
N PRO A 17 -7.72 2.90 13.50
CA PRO A 17 -8.73 2.17 12.74
C PRO A 17 -8.77 2.66 11.28
N PRO A 18 -8.77 1.76 10.28
CA PRO A 18 -8.93 2.15 8.88
C PRO A 18 -10.35 2.64 8.61
N GLN A 19 -10.47 3.50 7.61
CA GLN A 19 -11.71 3.82 6.93
C GLN A 19 -11.68 3.15 5.56
N LEU A 20 -12.58 2.21 5.28
CA LEU A 20 -12.74 1.68 3.92
C LEU A 20 -13.24 2.81 3.03
N VAL A 21 -12.47 3.15 2.00
CA VAL A 21 -12.82 4.23 1.06
C VAL A 21 -13.39 3.68 -0.24
N GLN A 22 -12.94 2.51 -0.68
CA GLN A 22 -13.44 1.90 -1.91
C GLN A 22 -13.18 0.39 -1.96
N GLU A 23 -14.13 -0.35 -2.50
CA GLU A 23 -13.93 -1.69 -3.06
C GLU A 23 -13.82 -1.59 -4.57
N VAL A 24 -12.84 -2.29 -5.16
CA VAL A 24 -12.67 -2.37 -6.60
C VAL A 24 -12.97 -3.80 -7.04
N LYS A 25 -13.88 -3.94 -8.00
CA LYS A 25 -14.31 -5.22 -8.55
C LYS A 25 -13.98 -5.31 -10.04
N ASP A 26 -13.70 -6.51 -10.52
CA ASP A 26 -13.52 -6.79 -11.95
C ASP A 26 -14.86 -6.67 -12.70
N GLU A 27 -14.83 -6.90 -14.02
CA GLU A 27 -16.02 -6.89 -14.88
C GLU A 27 -17.08 -7.95 -14.50
N PHE A 28 -16.67 -9.00 -13.77
CA PHE A 28 -17.52 -10.08 -13.29
C PHE A 28 -18.02 -9.86 -11.85
N GLY A 29 -17.70 -8.72 -11.24
CA GLY A 29 -18.08 -8.39 -9.87
C GLY A 29 -17.23 -9.04 -8.77
N ARG A 30 -16.10 -9.68 -9.11
CA ARG A 30 -15.17 -10.25 -8.15
C ARG A 30 -14.33 -9.14 -7.53
N LEU A 31 -14.13 -9.20 -6.22
CA LEU A 31 -13.30 -8.24 -5.50
C LEU A 31 -11.83 -8.43 -5.87
N ILE A 32 -11.20 -7.40 -6.43
CA ILE A 32 -9.78 -7.40 -6.83
C ILE A 32 -8.92 -6.48 -5.94
N ALA A 33 -9.53 -5.47 -5.30
CA ALA A 33 -8.85 -4.67 -4.28
C ALA A 33 -9.80 -4.00 -3.28
N GLU A 34 -9.29 -3.76 -2.08
CA GLU A 34 -9.88 -2.90 -1.05
C GLU A 34 -8.94 -1.74 -0.77
N LEU A 35 -9.45 -0.51 -0.81
CA LEU A 35 -8.73 0.70 -0.47
C LEU A 35 -9.22 1.18 0.89
N SER A 36 -8.31 1.28 1.84
CA SER A 36 -8.57 1.79 3.19
C SER A 36 -7.64 2.94 3.51
N PHE A 37 -8.15 3.99 4.14
CA PHE A 37 -7.34 5.13 4.58
C PHE A 37 -7.15 5.12 6.09
N PHE A 38 -5.94 5.46 6.53
CA PHE A 38 -5.56 5.62 7.92
C PHE A 38 -5.29 7.11 8.19
N PRO A 39 -6.27 7.88 8.71
CA PRO A 39 -6.19 9.33 8.74
C PRO A 39 -5.05 9.90 9.59
N VAL A 40 -4.75 9.27 10.73
CA VAL A 40 -3.70 9.73 11.65
C VAL A 40 -2.32 9.54 11.02
N GLU A 41 -2.10 8.39 10.38
CA GLU A 41 -0.85 8.07 9.71
C GLU A 41 -0.77 8.68 8.29
N ARG A 42 -1.90 9.16 7.75
CA ARG A 42 -2.09 9.60 6.36
C ARG A 42 -1.59 8.56 5.36
N VAL A 43 -1.96 7.31 5.59
CA VAL A 43 -1.57 6.17 4.74
C VAL A 43 -2.79 5.65 4.00
N LEU A 44 -2.67 5.55 2.67
CA LEU A 44 -3.59 4.74 1.87
C LEU A 44 -3.09 3.30 1.86
N TYR A 45 -3.96 2.38 2.23
CA TYR A 45 -3.71 0.94 2.24
C TYR A 45 -4.51 0.30 1.12
N VAL A 46 -3.82 -0.40 0.21
CA VAL A 46 -4.44 -1.13 -0.89
C VAL A 46 -4.18 -2.60 -0.66
N ARG A 47 -5.24 -3.34 -0.34
CA ARG A 47 -5.19 -4.79 -0.19
C ARG A 47 -5.72 -5.42 -1.47
N TRP A 48 -4.90 -6.23 -2.11
CA TRP A 48 -5.21 -6.85 -3.39
C TRP A 48 -5.61 -8.31 -3.24
N HIS A 49 -6.44 -8.79 -4.16
CA HIS A 49 -7.04 -10.11 -4.10
C HIS A 49 -7.04 -10.80 -5.46
N GLY A 50 -6.88 -12.12 -5.46
CA GLY A 50 -7.18 -12.96 -6.61
C GLY A 50 -6.05 -13.11 -7.63
N HIS A 51 -6.41 -13.58 -8.82
CA HIS A 51 -5.50 -13.75 -9.94
C HIS A 51 -5.63 -12.53 -10.86
N LEU A 52 -4.64 -11.65 -10.85
CA LEU A 52 -4.71 -10.35 -11.50
C LEU A 52 -4.14 -10.38 -12.91
N THR A 53 -4.83 -9.69 -13.79
CA THR A 53 -4.38 -9.27 -15.12
C THR A 53 -3.73 -7.89 -15.08
N ALA A 54 -3.03 -7.52 -16.17
CA ALA A 54 -2.51 -6.17 -16.32
C ALA A 54 -3.61 -5.09 -16.28
N GLU A 55 -4.76 -5.34 -16.92
CA GLU A 55 -5.88 -4.39 -16.94
C GLU A 55 -6.43 -4.13 -15.53
N GLU A 56 -6.60 -5.18 -14.73
CA GLU A 56 -7.06 -5.05 -13.34
C GLU A 56 -6.05 -4.30 -12.45
N VAL A 57 -4.75 -4.48 -12.68
CA VAL A 57 -3.72 -3.67 -11.99
C VAL A 57 -3.85 -2.20 -12.33
N ILE A 58 -4.02 -1.86 -13.61
CA ILE A 58 -4.24 -0.48 -14.05
C ILE A 58 -5.56 0.06 -13.49
N GLN A 59 -6.63 -0.74 -13.49
CA GLN A 59 -7.93 -0.36 -12.94
C GLN A 59 -7.83 0.03 -11.47
N VAL A 60 -7.20 -0.81 -10.64
CA VAL A 60 -7.02 -0.52 -9.21
C VAL A 60 -6.10 0.69 -9.02
N ALA A 61 -5.02 0.80 -9.78
CA ALA A 61 -4.11 1.94 -9.68
C ALA A 61 -4.83 3.26 -10.05
N LYS A 62 -5.67 3.28 -11.09
CA LYS A 62 -6.54 4.41 -11.43
C LYS A 62 -7.56 4.71 -10.33
N ALA A 63 -8.14 3.68 -9.70
CA ALA A 63 -9.06 3.85 -8.58
C ALA A 63 -8.41 4.55 -7.37
N THR A 64 -7.07 4.50 -7.22
CA THR A 64 -6.38 5.25 -6.17
C THR A 64 -6.27 6.76 -6.43
N LEU A 65 -6.40 7.23 -7.68
CA LEU A 65 -6.11 8.62 -8.05
C LEU A 65 -7.05 9.63 -7.35
N PRO A 66 -8.39 9.48 -7.38
CA PRO A 66 -9.28 10.43 -6.69
C PRO A 66 -9.01 10.52 -5.19
N TRP A 67 -8.61 9.40 -4.57
CA TRP A 67 -8.27 9.36 -3.15
C TRP A 67 -6.94 10.04 -2.85
N HIS A 68 -5.98 10.03 -3.78
CA HIS A 68 -4.75 10.81 -3.62
C HIS A 68 -5.02 12.31 -3.68
N GLU A 69 -5.94 12.76 -4.55
CA GLU A 69 -6.34 14.17 -4.62
C GLU A 69 -7.08 14.61 -3.35
N GLN A 70 -8.07 13.81 -2.92
CA GLN A 70 -8.94 14.15 -1.79
C GLN A 70 -8.23 14.03 -0.43
N LEU A 71 -7.48 12.95 -0.21
CA LEU A 71 -6.92 12.60 1.11
C LEU A 71 -5.45 12.98 1.26
N ARG A 72 -4.76 13.21 0.13
CA ARG A 72 -3.31 13.51 0.06
C ARG A 72 -2.49 12.58 0.96
N PRO A 73 -2.54 11.25 0.75
CA PRO A 73 -1.78 10.31 1.54
C PRO A 73 -0.29 10.59 1.39
N VAL A 74 0.44 10.56 2.50
CA VAL A 74 1.91 10.69 2.49
C VAL A 74 2.58 9.33 2.32
N GLY A 75 1.86 8.26 2.65
CA GLY A 75 2.32 6.89 2.50
C GLY A 75 1.31 6.01 1.77
N LEU A 76 1.82 5.07 0.99
CA LEU A 76 1.06 3.99 0.38
C LEU A 76 1.57 2.66 0.93
N LEU A 77 0.66 1.83 1.43
CA LEU A 77 0.94 0.46 1.78
C LEU A 77 0.17 -0.43 0.79
N ASN A 78 0.90 -1.15 -0.05
CA ASN A 78 0.34 -2.03 -1.07
C ASN A 78 0.55 -3.47 -0.62
N ASP A 79 -0.52 -4.18 -0.26
CA ASP A 79 -0.47 -5.57 0.17
C ASP A 79 -0.95 -6.50 -0.94
N LYS A 80 0.03 -7.11 -1.60
CA LYS A 80 -0.11 -8.03 -2.74
C LYS A 80 -0.04 -9.50 -2.31
N ARG A 81 0.08 -9.81 -1.01
CA ARG A 81 0.18 -11.20 -0.52
C ARG A 81 -1.04 -12.06 -0.87
N GLY A 82 -2.19 -11.45 -1.13
CA GLY A 82 -3.41 -12.13 -1.56
C GLY A 82 -3.52 -12.34 -3.08
N THR A 83 -2.44 -12.10 -3.84
CA THR A 83 -2.50 -12.07 -5.31
C THR A 83 -1.57 -13.06 -6.00
N SER A 84 -1.94 -13.43 -7.21
CA SER A 84 -1.17 -14.19 -8.20
C SER A 84 -1.49 -13.67 -9.59
N GLY A 85 -0.82 -14.13 -10.64
CA GLY A 85 -1.04 -13.68 -12.02
C GLY A 85 0.18 -13.03 -12.65
N ASP A 86 0.00 -12.64 -13.92
CA ASP A 86 0.99 -11.91 -14.70
C ASP A 86 0.40 -10.56 -15.09
N TRP A 87 1.07 -9.50 -14.67
CA TRP A 87 0.68 -8.11 -14.90
C TRP A 87 1.87 -7.29 -15.42
N GLY A 88 2.86 -7.95 -16.05
CA GLY A 88 4.03 -7.28 -16.62
C GLY A 88 3.68 -6.11 -17.52
N GLU A 89 2.63 -6.26 -18.34
CA GLU A 89 2.16 -5.21 -19.24
C GLU A 89 1.65 -3.94 -18.52
N ALA A 90 1.18 -4.06 -17.28
CA ALA A 90 0.76 -2.90 -16.49
C ALA A 90 1.94 -2.06 -15.99
N MET A 91 3.15 -2.63 -15.95
CA MET A 91 4.31 -2.00 -15.32
C MET A 91 4.74 -0.73 -16.04
N ALA A 92 4.64 -0.68 -17.37
CA ALA A 92 4.93 0.52 -18.14
C ALA A 92 3.99 1.68 -17.76
N TRP A 93 2.69 1.42 -17.63
CA TRP A 93 1.73 2.44 -17.22
C TRP A 93 1.99 2.89 -15.77
N VAL A 94 2.27 1.96 -14.86
CA VAL A 94 2.60 2.30 -13.47
C VAL A 94 3.84 3.19 -13.42
N GLU A 95 4.88 2.85 -14.17
CA GLU A 95 6.14 3.58 -14.22
C GLU A 95 5.99 4.99 -14.79
N TYR A 96 5.41 5.12 -15.98
CA TYR A 96 5.41 6.39 -16.72
C TYR A 96 4.25 7.31 -16.36
N GLU A 97 3.13 6.77 -15.87
CA GLU A 97 1.93 7.56 -15.56
C GLU A 97 1.71 7.66 -14.06
N TRP A 98 1.58 6.52 -13.37
CA TRP A 98 1.11 6.50 -11.99
C TRP A 98 2.15 7.05 -11.00
N ILE A 99 3.43 6.65 -11.10
CA ILE A 99 4.46 7.08 -10.14
C ILE A 99 4.71 8.59 -10.19
N PRO A 100 4.94 9.21 -11.38
CA PRO A 100 5.14 10.66 -11.46
C PRO A 100 3.94 11.41 -10.91
N TRP A 101 2.73 10.95 -11.24
CA TRP A 101 1.49 11.55 -10.77
C TRP A 101 1.36 11.43 -9.24
N ALA A 102 1.58 10.26 -8.65
CA ALA A 102 1.44 10.03 -7.22
C ALA A 102 2.44 10.87 -6.41
N LYS A 103 3.68 10.99 -6.91
CA LYS A 103 4.72 11.87 -6.35
C LYS A 103 4.30 13.34 -6.38
N ALA A 104 3.79 13.82 -7.51
CA ALA A 104 3.29 15.20 -7.64
C ALA A 104 2.13 15.49 -6.67
N HIS A 105 1.34 14.47 -6.32
CA HIS A 105 0.21 14.57 -5.39
C HIS A 105 0.58 14.30 -3.92
N GLY A 106 1.88 14.25 -3.61
CA GLY A 106 2.39 14.29 -2.25
C GLY A 106 2.69 12.94 -1.63
N LEU A 107 2.70 11.85 -2.42
CA LEU A 107 3.19 10.56 -1.97
C LEU A 107 4.70 10.64 -1.65
N ARG A 108 5.09 10.20 -0.45
CA ARG A 108 6.49 10.30 0.03
C ARG A 108 7.09 8.95 0.40
N ALA A 109 6.27 7.93 0.59
CA ALA A 109 6.71 6.60 0.99
C ALA A 109 5.81 5.53 0.40
N PHE A 110 6.41 4.48 -0.13
CA PHE A 110 5.70 3.34 -0.68
C PHE A 110 6.22 2.05 -0.03
N ALA A 111 5.38 1.40 0.79
CA ALA A 111 5.65 0.06 1.29
C ALA A 111 4.94 -0.96 0.40
N TYR A 112 5.72 -1.88 -0.18
CA TYR A 112 5.21 -2.96 -1.02
C TYR A 112 5.32 -4.29 -0.26
N VAL A 113 4.19 -4.90 0.07
CA VAL A 113 4.11 -6.15 0.81
C VAL A 113 3.73 -7.27 -0.14
N MET A 114 4.53 -8.32 -0.20
CA MET A 114 4.31 -9.45 -1.11
C MET A 114 4.71 -10.78 -0.45
N ASN A 115 4.34 -11.90 -1.07
CA ASN A 115 4.83 -13.21 -0.62
C ASN A 115 6.25 -13.46 -1.15
N GLU A 116 6.99 -14.34 -0.50
CA GLU A 116 8.36 -14.69 -0.89
C GLU A 116 8.43 -15.21 -2.33
N ASP A 117 7.41 -15.97 -2.77
CA ASP A 117 7.31 -16.53 -4.11
C ASP A 117 7.09 -15.46 -5.22
N MET A 118 6.56 -14.28 -4.88
CA MET A 118 6.30 -13.21 -5.86
C MET A 118 7.55 -12.40 -6.25
N MET A 119 8.60 -12.44 -5.43
CA MET A 119 9.87 -11.75 -5.69
C MET A 119 10.69 -12.40 -6.81
N VAL A 120 10.29 -13.59 -7.28
CA VAL A 120 11.06 -14.40 -8.22
C VAL A 120 10.86 -13.99 -9.70
N SER A 121 9.82 -13.21 -10.02
CA SER A 121 9.64 -12.67 -11.37
C SER A 121 10.53 -11.45 -11.60
N PHE A 122 11.38 -11.48 -12.63
CA PHE A 122 12.28 -10.38 -13.04
C PHE A 122 11.56 -9.02 -13.18
N GLU A 123 10.30 -9.05 -13.63
CA GLU A 123 9.49 -7.86 -13.88
C GLU A 123 9.13 -7.08 -12.61
N ASN A 124 8.78 -7.79 -11.53
CA ASN A 124 8.52 -7.17 -10.23
C ASN A 124 9.78 -6.50 -9.68
N ALA A 125 10.95 -7.13 -9.81
CA ALA A 125 12.21 -6.55 -9.37
C ALA A 125 12.58 -5.28 -10.16
N ALA A 126 12.38 -5.30 -11.49
CA ALA A 126 12.64 -4.16 -12.36
C ALA A 126 11.70 -2.98 -12.05
N LEU A 127 10.40 -3.24 -11.85
CA LEU A 127 9.45 -2.20 -11.41
C LEU A 127 9.91 -1.60 -10.08
N ILE A 128 10.12 -2.44 -9.06
CA ILE A 128 10.53 -2.02 -7.71
C ILE A 128 11.74 -1.08 -7.78
N HIS A 129 12.74 -1.44 -8.59
CA HIS A 129 13.93 -0.61 -8.79
C HIS A 129 13.58 0.77 -9.35
N ARG A 130 12.76 0.83 -10.41
CA ARG A 130 12.38 2.11 -11.05
C ARG A 130 11.48 2.97 -10.16
N ILE A 131 10.63 2.36 -9.33
CA ILE A 131 9.88 3.11 -8.32
C ILE A 131 10.83 3.71 -7.28
N GLN A 132 11.82 2.93 -6.83
CA GLN A 132 12.79 3.36 -5.82
C GLN A 132 13.62 4.57 -6.26
N GLU A 133 13.87 4.74 -7.57
CA GLU A 133 14.53 5.92 -8.12
C GLU A 133 13.70 7.20 -7.96
N ASN A 134 12.37 7.07 -7.91
CA ASN A 134 11.46 8.20 -7.93
C ASN A 134 10.93 8.58 -6.54
N ILE A 135 10.61 7.57 -5.73
CA ILE A 135 10.07 7.70 -4.38
C ILE A 135 10.69 6.65 -3.45
N PRO A 136 10.88 6.95 -2.15
CA PRO A 136 11.30 5.95 -1.18
C PRO A 136 10.36 4.75 -1.20
N LEU A 137 10.82 3.62 -1.72
CA LEU A 137 10.09 2.36 -1.74
C LEU A 137 10.87 1.28 -0.99
N ARG A 138 10.14 0.49 -0.19
CA ARG A 138 10.68 -0.70 0.49
C ARG A 138 9.74 -1.88 0.35
N THR A 139 10.33 -3.04 0.14
CA THR A 139 9.63 -4.31 0.04
C THR A 139 9.60 -5.00 1.41
N TYR A 140 8.52 -5.74 1.67
CA TYR A 140 8.31 -6.46 2.92
C TYR A 140 7.55 -7.76 2.66
N TYR A 141 7.75 -8.75 3.54
CA TYR A 141 6.94 -9.97 3.56
C TYR A 141 5.82 -9.93 4.62
N GLY A 142 5.77 -8.86 5.42
CA GLY A 142 4.79 -8.68 6.48
C GLY A 142 4.28 -7.24 6.59
N VAL A 143 2.97 -7.10 6.77
CA VAL A 143 2.32 -5.79 6.93
C VAL A 143 2.81 -5.04 8.18
N GLY A 144 3.15 -5.75 9.25
CA GLY A 144 3.63 -5.13 10.49
C GLY A 144 4.96 -4.38 10.34
N SER A 145 5.92 -4.94 9.59
CA SER A 145 7.21 -4.30 9.33
C SER A 145 7.08 -3.12 8.35
N ALA A 146 6.22 -3.25 7.35
CA ALA A 146 5.84 -2.15 6.46
C ALA A 146 5.27 -0.96 7.24
N TRP A 147 4.33 -1.20 8.15
CA TRP A 147 3.75 -0.17 9.01
C TRP A 147 4.76 0.52 9.92
N LYS A 148 5.69 -0.25 10.49
CA LYS A 148 6.76 0.32 11.33
C LYS A 148 7.59 1.34 10.54
N TRP A 149 7.92 1.03 9.29
CA TRP A 149 8.68 1.94 8.44
C TRP A 149 7.87 3.14 7.98
N LEU A 150 6.63 2.96 7.51
CA LEU A 150 5.78 4.08 7.08
C LEU A 150 5.60 5.13 8.19
N ARG A 151 5.46 4.69 9.45
CA ARG A 151 5.39 5.62 10.60
C ARG A 151 6.70 6.34 10.87
N GLN A 152 7.85 5.71 10.65
CA GLN A 152 9.14 6.39 10.77
C GLN A 152 9.30 7.47 9.69
N VAL A 153 8.80 7.22 8.48
CA VAL A 153 8.80 8.23 7.42
C VAL A 153 7.80 9.34 7.73
N GLY A 154 6.58 9.01 8.16
CA GLY A 154 5.55 9.96 8.55
C GLY A 154 5.92 10.81 9.78
N GLY A 155 6.64 10.23 10.75
CA GLY A 155 7.12 10.93 11.94
C GLY A 155 8.32 11.86 11.71
N ARG A 156 9.01 11.73 10.58
CA ARG A 156 10.07 12.67 10.13
C ARG A 156 9.51 13.87 9.37
N LEU A 157 8.20 13.93 9.16
CA LEU A 157 7.57 15.10 8.56
C LEU A 157 7.61 16.26 9.56
N PRO A 158 8.05 17.47 9.17
CA PRO A 158 7.86 18.63 10.02
C PRO A 158 6.36 18.74 10.31
N LYS A 159 6.01 18.83 11.60
CA LYS A 159 4.64 19.20 11.98
C LYS A 159 4.37 20.53 11.28
N VAL A 160 3.38 20.54 10.39
CA VAL A 160 2.86 21.79 9.86
C VAL A 160 2.36 22.54 11.10
N ALA A 161 3.05 23.64 11.42
CA ALA A 161 2.70 24.53 12.52
C ALA A 161 1.40 25.27 12.20
#